data_AF-A0A1H2SRN2-F1
#
_entry.id   AF-A0A1H2SRN2-F1
#
_cell.length_a   1.000
_cell.length_b   1.000
_cell.length_c   1.000
_cell.angle_alpha   90.00
_cell.angle_beta   90.00
_cell.angle_gamma   90.00
#
_symmetry.space_group_name_H-M   'P 1'
#
loop_
_entity.id
_entity.type
_entity.pdbx_description
1 polymer ?
#
loop_
_entity_poly.entity_id
_entity_poly.type
_entity_poly.pdbx_seq_one_letter_code
_entity_poly.pdbx_strand_id
1 'polypeptide(L)'
;MNDSKYRKIEKNQQGLHDKFLHLVTTELDWYEREALALLGKKRLPALQDNQIIQQMLAKSPNDENKKLSDPAYYTANVVAYLKVCKDILQPNFIKQFDVSSGGVLDDLIIYNYHRLFRALLFDSLVLLNEYAYRIKERVEPPYGCGKNLSQHHMTMYQSLKQSIFGQASFHSFTEIQPDLAVSIIRQIVELRVRRAFGVLGWYQPQTQSVEPLPISKLFEEIKKHESDIDLSVPLECLMRIYGWSNIFLHTGIKDYIWKPIVVKQYLKEFCLGKQGQYNVNGGVVVTKSVLAAIVRSLEQAHPAGAQIIIINPEAVVKDA
;
A
#
# COMPACT_ATOMS: atom_id res chain seq x y z
N MET A 1 -23.11 6.57 0.19
CA MET A 1 -23.16 7.01 1.58
C MET A 1 -24.06 8.22 1.60
N ASN A 2 -24.94 8.35 2.58
CA ASN A 2 -25.52 9.66 2.84
C ASN A 2 -24.43 10.50 3.55
N ASP A 3 -23.51 11.08 2.77
CA ASP A 3 -22.38 11.91 3.26
C ASP A 3 -22.87 13.00 4.23
N SER A 4 -24.13 13.44 4.08
CA SER A 4 -24.77 14.37 5.00
C SER A 4 -24.93 13.82 6.43
N LYS A 5 -25.18 12.52 6.63
CA LYS A 5 -25.30 11.91 7.97
C LYS A 5 -23.94 11.72 8.62
N TYR A 6 -22.95 11.22 7.87
CA TYR A 6 -21.57 11.07 8.39
C TYR A 6 -20.96 12.43 8.78
N ARG A 7 -21.21 13.50 8.02
CA ARG A 7 -20.73 14.85 8.35
C ARG A 7 -21.45 15.52 9.51
N LYS A 8 -22.68 15.11 9.83
CA LYS A 8 -23.50 15.67 10.92
C LYS A 8 -23.15 15.12 12.31
N ILE A 9 -22.54 13.94 12.39
CA ILE A 9 -22.14 13.37 13.68
C ILE A 9 -20.92 14.12 14.23
N GLU A 10 -20.92 14.39 15.53
CA GLU A 10 -19.89 15.15 16.25
C GLU A 10 -18.49 14.57 16.03
N LYS A 11 -17.47 15.45 16.11
CA LYS A 11 -16.05 15.11 15.89
C LYS A 11 -15.30 14.87 17.21
N ASN A 12 -16.02 14.48 18.24
CA ASN A 12 -15.47 14.08 19.54
C ASN A 12 -15.41 12.55 19.62
N GLN A 13 -14.88 12.04 20.74
CA GLN A 13 -14.70 10.61 20.97
C GLN A 13 -16.02 9.82 20.81
N GLN A 14 -17.08 10.24 21.49
CA GLN A 14 -18.39 9.59 21.41
C GLN A 14 -18.97 9.64 19.99
N GLY A 15 -18.87 10.78 19.32
CA GLY A 15 -19.31 10.92 17.93
C GLY A 15 -18.57 9.98 16.97
N LEU A 16 -17.28 9.70 17.20
CA LEU A 16 -16.57 8.67 16.44
C LEU A 16 -17.02 7.25 16.75
N HIS A 17 -17.22 6.93 18.03
CA HIS A 17 -17.79 5.64 18.42
C HIS A 17 -19.10 5.37 17.69
N ASP A 18 -20.02 6.33 17.70
CA ASP A 18 -21.33 6.22 17.06
C ASP A 18 -21.22 6.13 15.53
N LYS A 19 -20.29 6.89 14.91
CA LYS A 19 -19.98 6.76 13.48
C LYS A 19 -19.49 5.34 13.15
N PHE A 20 -18.55 4.80 13.93
CA PHE A 20 -17.97 3.49 13.65
C PHE A 20 -18.98 2.36 13.81
N LEU A 21 -19.84 2.43 14.83
CA LEU A 21 -20.97 1.50 14.95
C LEU A 21 -21.91 1.60 13.74
N HIS A 22 -22.36 2.81 13.39
CA HIS A 22 -23.25 3.02 12.24
C HIS A 22 -22.62 2.54 10.91
N LEU A 23 -21.32 2.73 10.74
CA LEU A 23 -20.58 2.24 9.58
C LEU A 23 -20.66 0.71 9.48
N VAL A 24 -20.33 0.00 10.57
CA VAL A 24 -20.29 -1.46 10.59
C VAL A 24 -21.67 -2.09 10.50
N THR A 25 -22.70 -1.49 11.10
CA THR A 25 -24.05 -2.08 11.12
C THR A 25 -24.90 -1.72 9.91
N THR A 26 -24.55 -0.66 9.17
CA THR A 26 -25.44 -0.12 8.13
C THR A 26 -24.71 0.24 6.84
N GLU A 27 -23.69 1.10 6.91
CA GLU A 27 -23.15 1.75 5.70
C GLU A 27 -22.26 0.81 4.87
N LEU A 28 -21.51 -0.10 5.50
CA LEU A 28 -20.70 -1.07 4.75
C LEU A 28 -21.57 -2.03 3.94
N ASP A 29 -22.67 -2.51 4.52
CA ASP A 29 -23.63 -3.37 3.82
C ASP A 29 -24.37 -2.61 2.71
N TRP A 30 -24.73 -1.35 2.96
CA TRP A 30 -25.28 -0.48 1.92
C TRP A 30 -24.29 -0.33 0.76
N TYR A 31 -23.02 -0.02 1.05
CA TYR A 31 -22.00 0.16 0.02
C TYR A 31 -21.77 -1.12 -0.79
N GLU A 32 -21.70 -2.28 -0.13
CA GLU A 32 -21.55 -3.56 -0.81
C GLU A 32 -22.71 -3.84 -1.78
N ARG A 33 -23.95 -3.58 -1.36
CA ARG A 33 -25.13 -3.73 -2.24
C ARG A 33 -25.08 -2.80 -3.45
N GLU A 34 -24.73 -1.54 -3.25
CA GLU A 34 -24.61 -0.55 -4.34
C GLU A 34 -23.52 -0.95 -5.33
N ALA A 35 -22.35 -1.35 -4.82
CA ALA A 35 -21.25 -1.84 -5.64
C ALA A 35 -21.66 -3.08 -6.43
N LEU A 36 -22.33 -4.05 -5.81
CA LEU A 36 -22.82 -5.26 -6.48
C LEU A 36 -23.83 -4.95 -7.58
N ALA A 37 -24.79 -4.06 -7.30
CA ALA A 37 -25.77 -3.63 -8.29
C ALA A 37 -25.08 -2.98 -9.50
N LEU A 38 -24.15 -2.05 -9.26
CA LEU A 38 -23.43 -1.36 -10.31
C LEU A 38 -22.54 -2.31 -11.13
N LEU A 39 -21.81 -3.20 -10.45
CA LEU A 39 -20.96 -4.24 -11.07
C LEU A 39 -21.78 -5.31 -11.80
N GLY A 40 -23.11 -5.37 -11.62
CA GLY A 40 -23.97 -6.42 -12.16
C GLY A 40 -23.68 -7.81 -11.57
N LYS A 41 -23.33 -7.86 -10.28
CA LYS A 41 -22.94 -9.09 -9.57
C LYS A 41 -23.92 -9.41 -8.45
N LYS A 42 -24.15 -10.70 -8.20
CA LYS A 42 -24.95 -11.17 -7.05
C LYS A 42 -24.17 -11.26 -5.75
N ARG A 43 -22.85 -11.44 -5.84
CA ARG A 43 -21.94 -11.56 -4.70
C ARG A 43 -20.53 -11.12 -5.09
N LEU A 44 -19.75 -10.67 -4.10
CA LEU A 44 -18.33 -10.37 -4.31
C LEU A 44 -17.54 -11.69 -4.43
N PRO A 45 -16.48 -11.72 -5.27
CA PRO A 45 -15.60 -12.87 -5.35
C PRO A 45 -14.75 -12.99 -4.08
N ALA A 46 -14.44 -14.24 -3.69
CA ALA A 46 -13.43 -14.51 -2.68
C ALA A 46 -12.04 -14.41 -3.32
N LEU A 47 -11.43 -13.23 -3.23
CA LEU A 47 -10.08 -12.98 -3.75
C LEU A 47 -9.03 -13.22 -2.66
N GLN A 48 -8.00 -13.98 -3.01
CA GLN A 48 -6.79 -14.08 -2.19
C GLN A 48 -6.00 -12.77 -2.23
N ASP A 49 -5.18 -12.50 -1.22
CA ASP A 49 -4.45 -11.22 -1.12
C ASP A 49 -3.54 -10.96 -2.33
N ASN A 50 -2.88 -12.00 -2.86
CA ASN A 50 -2.08 -11.90 -4.09
C ASN A 50 -2.95 -11.45 -5.29
N GLN A 51 -4.17 -11.96 -5.40
CA GLN A 51 -5.10 -11.60 -6.48
C GLN A 51 -5.59 -10.16 -6.31
N ILE A 52 -5.84 -9.71 -5.09
CA ILE A 52 -6.17 -8.30 -4.79
C ILE A 52 -5.02 -7.41 -5.26
N ILE A 53 -3.78 -7.68 -4.85
CA ILE A 53 -2.61 -6.89 -5.24
C ILE A 53 -2.45 -6.84 -6.76
N GLN A 54 -2.57 -7.99 -7.44
CA GLN A 54 -2.41 -8.08 -8.89
C GLN A 54 -3.49 -7.32 -9.67
N GLN A 55 -4.74 -7.38 -9.21
CA GLN A 55 -5.86 -6.74 -9.89
C GLN A 55 -5.98 -5.26 -9.53
N MET A 56 -5.62 -4.85 -8.31
CA MET A 56 -5.77 -3.49 -7.79
C MET A 56 -4.62 -2.54 -8.16
N LEU A 57 -3.38 -3.02 -8.26
CA LEU A 57 -2.20 -2.17 -8.45
C LEU A 57 -1.72 -2.19 -9.89
N ALA A 58 -1.64 -1.03 -10.54
CA ALA A 58 -1.00 -0.90 -11.85
C ALA A 58 0.53 -0.95 -11.71
N LYS A 59 1.23 -1.76 -12.52
CA LYS A 59 2.70 -1.85 -12.48
C LYS A 59 3.43 -0.88 -13.42
N SER A 60 2.71 -0.23 -14.32
CA SER A 60 3.22 0.78 -15.25
C SER A 60 2.06 1.66 -15.75
N PRO A 61 2.33 2.83 -16.37
CA PRO A 61 1.27 3.67 -16.95
C PRO A 61 0.40 2.93 -17.99
N ASN A 62 1.02 2.06 -18.79
CA ASN A 62 0.28 1.24 -19.76
C ASN A 62 -0.62 0.21 -19.08
N ASP A 63 -0.17 -0.38 -17.96
CA ASP A 63 -0.98 -1.30 -17.16
C ASP A 63 -2.12 -0.55 -16.44
N GLU A 64 -1.89 0.69 -16.02
CA GLU A 64 -2.91 1.57 -15.42
C GLU A 64 -4.04 1.83 -16.40
N ASN A 65 -3.73 2.24 -17.64
CA ASN A 65 -4.73 2.46 -18.68
C ASN A 65 -5.56 1.20 -18.96
N LYS A 66 -4.95 0.02 -18.96
CA LYS A 66 -5.67 -1.26 -19.11
C LYS A 66 -6.57 -1.57 -17.92
N LYS A 67 -6.13 -1.26 -16.70
CA LYS A 67 -6.92 -1.49 -15.48
C LYS A 67 -8.14 -0.58 -15.39
N LEU A 68 -8.02 0.66 -15.82
CA LEU A 68 -9.13 1.62 -15.85
C LEU A 68 -10.26 1.20 -16.80
N SER A 69 -10.01 0.28 -17.73
CA SER A 69 -11.03 -0.33 -18.61
C SER A 69 -11.40 -1.77 -18.23
N ASP A 70 -10.89 -2.29 -17.11
CA ASP A 70 -11.13 -3.68 -16.68
C ASP A 70 -12.08 -3.74 -15.47
N PRO A 71 -13.26 -4.38 -15.58
CA PRO A 71 -14.16 -4.60 -14.46
C PRO A 71 -13.53 -5.33 -13.25
N ALA A 72 -12.51 -6.16 -13.47
CA ALA A 72 -11.80 -6.87 -12.40
C ALA A 72 -11.03 -5.90 -11.49
N TYR A 73 -10.47 -4.82 -12.05
CA TYR A 73 -9.80 -3.76 -11.26
C TYR A 73 -10.76 -3.15 -10.23
N TYR A 74 -11.96 -2.77 -10.66
CA TYR A 74 -12.96 -2.17 -9.79
C TYR A 74 -13.50 -3.18 -8.76
N THR A 75 -13.72 -4.42 -9.19
CA THR A 75 -14.14 -5.49 -8.28
C THR A 75 -13.10 -5.73 -7.17
N ALA A 76 -11.81 -5.79 -7.53
CA ALA A 76 -10.73 -5.95 -6.56
C ALA A 76 -10.62 -4.76 -5.59
N ASN A 77 -10.83 -3.52 -6.07
CA ASN A 77 -10.85 -2.33 -5.22
C ASN A 77 -12.03 -2.31 -4.25
N VAL A 78 -13.22 -2.75 -4.65
CA VAL A 78 -14.38 -2.90 -3.75
C VAL A 78 -14.09 -3.91 -2.65
N VAL A 79 -13.53 -5.08 -3.01
CA VAL A 79 -13.12 -6.11 -2.05
C VAL A 79 -12.07 -5.56 -1.08
N ALA A 80 -11.04 -4.86 -1.60
CA ALA A 80 -9.98 -4.27 -0.83
C ALA A 80 -10.48 -3.20 0.17
N TYR A 81 -11.35 -2.29 -0.27
CA TYR A 81 -11.96 -1.27 0.57
C TYR A 81 -12.76 -1.89 1.72
N LEU A 82 -13.66 -2.83 1.41
CA LEU A 82 -14.48 -3.51 2.41
C LEU A 82 -13.62 -4.29 3.41
N LYS A 83 -12.57 -4.96 2.92
CA LYS A 83 -11.59 -5.64 3.77
C LYS A 83 -10.91 -4.66 4.72
N VAL A 84 -10.38 -3.54 4.24
CA VAL A 84 -9.76 -2.51 5.09
C VAL A 84 -10.70 -1.98 6.15
N CYS A 85 -11.95 -1.64 5.79
CA CYS A 85 -12.92 -1.15 6.76
C CYS A 85 -13.24 -2.21 7.82
N LYS A 86 -13.47 -3.46 7.43
CA LYS A 86 -13.76 -4.57 8.35
C LYS A 86 -12.56 -4.88 9.25
N ASP A 87 -11.34 -4.87 8.73
CA ASP A 87 -10.12 -5.13 9.49
C ASP A 87 -9.83 -4.04 10.54
N ILE A 88 -10.13 -2.77 10.24
CA ILE A 88 -9.95 -1.67 11.19
C ILE A 88 -11.10 -1.63 12.20
N LEU A 89 -12.36 -1.73 11.75
CA LEU A 89 -13.55 -1.58 12.58
C LEU A 89 -13.92 -2.86 13.35
N GLN A 90 -12.92 -3.53 13.92
CA GLN A 90 -13.15 -4.67 14.80
C GLN A 90 -13.80 -4.21 16.12
N PRO A 91 -14.63 -5.03 16.78
CA PRO A 91 -15.36 -4.61 17.98
C PRO A 91 -14.47 -4.06 19.10
N ASN A 92 -13.29 -4.65 19.28
CA ASN A 92 -12.29 -4.20 20.24
C ASN A 92 -11.68 -2.84 19.90
N PHE A 93 -11.53 -2.51 18.61
CA PHE A 93 -11.09 -1.19 18.16
C PHE A 93 -12.18 -0.14 18.40
N ILE A 94 -13.43 -0.43 18.02
CA ILE A 94 -14.56 0.50 18.21
C ILE A 94 -14.73 0.84 19.70
N LYS A 95 -14.63 -0.17 20.58
CA LYS A 95 -14.74 0.01 22.03
C LYS A 95 -13.72 1.00 22.61
N GLN A 96 -12.58 1.23 21.96
CA GLN A 96 -11.61 2.23 22.43
C GLN A 96 -12.17 3.66 22.40
N PHE A 97 -13.20 3.92 21.58
CA PHE A 97 -13.86 5.22 21.47
C PHE A 97 -15.08 5.34 22.38
N ASP A 98 -15.45 4.32 23.13
CA ASP A 98 -16.58 4.35 24.04
C ASP A 98 -16.22 5.14 25.32
N VAL A 99 -16.83 6.31 25.51
CA VAL A 99 -16.56 7.17 26.67
C VAL A 99 -17.03 6.52 27.98
N SER A 100 -18.02 5.62 27.93
CA SER A 100 -18.50 4.89 29.11
C SER A 100 -17.47 3.91 29.67
N SER A 101 -16.46 3.55 28.87
CA SER A 101 -15.32 2.74 29.29
C SER A 101 -14.31 3.52 30.16
N GLY A 102 -14.54 4.81 30.43
CA GLY A 102 -13.75 5.65 31.33
C GLY A 102 -12.40 6.14 30.78
N GLY A 103 -12.06 5.79 29.54
CA GLY A 103 -10.85 6.25 28.87
C GLY A 103 -11.07 7.54 28.09
N VAL A 104 -10.20 8.54 28.29
CA VAL A 104 -10.14 9.75 27.46
C VAL A 104 -9.06 9.55 26.40
N LEU A 105 -9.45 9.64 25.13
CA LEU A 105 -8.51 9.58 24.00
C LEU A 105 -7.94 10.97 23.70
N ASP A 106 -6.71 11.00 23.20
CA ASP A 106 -6.08 12.20 22.68
C ASP A 106 -6.86 12.74 21.46
N ASP A 107 -7.10 14.06 21.42
CA ASP A 107 -7.83 14.73 20.34
C ASP A 107 -7.22 14.48 18.96
N LEU A 108 -5.90 14.29 18.87
CA LEU A 108 -5.21 13.96 17.63
C LEU A 108 -5.57 12.56 17.14
N ILE A 109 -5.75 11.58 18.04
CA ILE A 109 -6.22 10.23 17.70
C ILE A 109 -7.62 10.32 17.09
N ILE A 110 -8.52 11.04 17.76
CA ILE A 110 -9.90 11.27 17.29
C ILE A 110 -9.85 11.93 15.91
N TYR A 111 -9.13 13.05 15.77
CA TYR A 111 -8.98 13.75 14.50
C TYR A 111 -8.47 12.83 13.38
N ASN A 112 -7.43 12.04 13.64
CA ASN A 112 -6.81 11.16 12.66
C ASN A 112 -7.77 10.11 12.11
N TYR A 113 -8.48 9.40 12.99
CA TYR A 113 -9.42 8.38 12.55
C TYR A 113 -10.65 8.97 11.88
N HIS A 114 -11.14 10.12 12.34
CA HIS A 114 -12.21 10.84 11.65
C HIS A 114 -11.81 11.19 10.21
N ARG A 115 -10.59 11.72 10.02
CA ARG A 115 -10.05 12.09 8.69
C ARG A 115 -9.83 10.87 7.81
N LEU A 116 -9.26 9.80 8.35
CA LEU A 116 -9.03 8.55 7.62
C LEU A 116 -10.35 7.98 7.07
N PHE A 117 -11.35 7.79 7.94
CA PHE A 117 -12.63 7.20 7.51
C PHE A 117 -13.38 8.12 6.56
N ARG A 118 -13.34 9.45 6.76
CA ARG A 118 -13.90 10.39 5.79
C ARG A 118 -13.27 10.21 4.41
N ALA A 119 -11.96 10.04 4.32
CA ALA A 119 -11.27 9.87 3.05
C ALA A 119 -11.54 8.48 2.42
N LEU A 120 -11.56 7.42 3.22
CA LEU A 120 -11.95 6.07 2.79
C LEU A 120 -13.35 6.06 2.16
N LEU A 121 -14.32 6.67 2.84
CA LEU A 121 -15.70 6.76 2.37
C LEU A 121 -15.83 7.62 1.12
N PHE A 122 -15.05 8.70 1.02
CA PHE A 122 -15.07 9.54 -0.17
C PHE A 122 -14.50 8.82 -1.39
N ASP A 123 -13.32 8.20 -1.24
CA ASP A 123 -12.69 7.44 -2.33
C ASP A 123 -13.53 6.26 -2.79
N SER A 124 -14.32 5.65 -1.89
CA SER A 124 -15.17 4.51 -2.24
C SER A 124 -16.31 4.91 -3.17
N LEU A 125 -16.85 6.13 -3.02
CA LEU A 125 -17.83 6.70 -3.95
C LEU A 125 -17.20 7.14 -5.26
N VAL A 126 -15.98 7.70 -5.21
CA VAL A 126 -15.20 8.04 -6.42
C VAL A 126 -14.96 6.79 -7.27
N LEU A 127 -14.61 5.66 -6.65
CA LEU A 127 -14.46 4.37 -7.36
C LEU A 127 -15.73 3.96 -8.11
N LEU A 128 -16.90 4.07 -7.47
CA LEU A 128 -18.18 3.73 -8.09
C LEU A 128 -18.52 4.69 -9.24
N ASN A 129 -18.28 5.99 -9.08
CA ASN A 129 -18.43 6.97 -10.15
C ASN A 129 -17.51 6.65 -11.34
N GLU A 130 -16.25 6.30 -11.08
CA GLU A 130 -15.30 5.94 -12.13
C GLU A 130 -15.73 4.67 -12.87
N TYR A 131 -16.22 3.64 -12.16
CA TYR A 131 -16.75 2.44 -12.81
C TYR A 131 -17.96 2.75 -13.70
N ALA A 132 -18.92 3.53 -13.19
CA ALA A 132 -20.09 3.94 -13.95
C ALA A 132 -19.70 4.70 -15.23
N TYR A 133 -18.74 5.62 -15.12
CA TYR A 133 -18.27 6.42 -16.25
C TYR A 133 -17.45 5.61 -17.27
N ARG A 134 -16.47 4.81 -16.80
CA ARG A 134 -15.46 4.17 -17.66
C ARG A 134 -15.86 2.81 -18.19
N ILE A 135 -16.67 2.04 -17.46
CA ILE A 135 -17.04 0.67 -17.83
C ILE A 135 -18.47 0.58 -18.35
N LYS A 136 -19.40 1.31 -17.74
CA LYS A 136 -20.81 1.26 -18.12
C LYS A 136 -21.20 2.24 -19.22
N GLU A 137 -20.23 2.97 -19.77
CA GLU A 137 -20.35 3.93 -20.89
C GLU A 137 -21.73 4.59 -20.97
N ARG A 138 -21.88 5.82 -20.43
CA ARG A 138 -23.13 6.65 -20.43
C ARG A 138 -24.06 6.49 -19.23
N VAL A 139 -23.59 5.94 -18.11
CA VAL A 139 -24.26 6.14 -16.82
C VAL A 139 -23.69 7.41 -16.18
N GLU A 140 -24.55 8.40 -15.92
CA GLU A 140 -24.16 9.60 -15.17
C GLU A 140 -23.57 9.19 -13.81
N PRO A 141 -22.42 9.73 -13.39
CA PRO A 141 -21.81 9.37 -12.12
C PRO A 141 -22.81 9.48 -10.95
N PRO A 142 -23.17 8.37 -10.28
CA PRO A 142 -24.31 8.33 -9.36
C PRO A 142 -24.18 9.22 -8.12
N TYR A 143 -22.96 9.63 -7.76
CA TYR A 143 -22.71 10.39 -6.53
C TYR A 143 -22.16 11.80 -6.77
N GLY A 144 -21.97 12.23 -8.02
CA GLY A 144 -21.57 13.60 -8.37
C GLY A 144 -20.28 14.08 -7.68
N CYS A 145 -19.34 13.17 -7.38
CA CYS A 145 -18.10 13.47 -6.66
C CYS A 145 -16.87 13.02 -7.44
N GLY A 146 -15.79 13.79 -7.33
CA GLY A 146 -14.49 13.49 -7.93
C GLY A 146 -13.36 13.95 -7.02
N LYS A 147 -12.15 13.48 -7.29
CA LYS A 147 -10.96 13.82 -6.50
C LYS A 147 -9.87 14.44 -7.34
N ASN A 148 -9.09 15.31 -6.73
CA ASN A 148 -7.83 15.76 -7.33
C ASN A 148 -6.82 14.59 -7.25
N LEU A 149 -6.40 14.11 -8.41
CA LEU A 149 -5.45 13.01 -8.54
C LEU A 149 -4.00 13.46 -8.43
N SER A 150 -3.70 14.76 -8.47
CA SER A 150 -2.32 15.23 -8.49
C SER A 150 -1.83 15.61 -7.09
N GLN A 151 -0.68 15.06 -6.71
CA GLN A 151 0.07 15.49 -5.54
C GLN A 151 0.67 16.87 -5.79
N HIS A 152 0.37 17.81 -4.89
CA HIS A 152 0.89 19.17 -4.99
C HIS A 152 2.19 19.32 -4.19
N HIS A 153 3.15 20.10 -4.70
CA HIS A 153 4.42 20.33 -4.00
C HIS A 153 4.20 20.98 -2.61
N MET A 154 3.21 21.87 -2.48
CA MET A 154 2.81 22.44 -1.19
C MET A 154 2.40 21.37 -0.19
N THR A 155 1.60 20.36 -0.59
CA THR A 155 1.19 19.28 0.33
C THR A 155 2.38 18.38 0.69
N MET A 156 3.36 18.21 -0.23
CA MET A 156 4.62 17.52 0.09
C MET A 156 5.46 18.29 1.09
N TYR A 157 5.68 19.60 0.88
CA TYR A 157 6.46 20.43 1.79
C TYR A 157 5.85 20.48 3.20
N GLN A 158 4.53 20.53 3.28
CA GLN A 158 3.84 20.49 4.55
C GLN A 158 4.03 19.12 5.24
N SER A 159 3.92 18.02 4.50
CA SER A 159 4.17 16.68 5.06
C SER A 159 5.63 16.45 5.46
N LEU A 160 6.58 17.08 4.77
CA LEU A 160 7.99 17.07 5.17
C LEU A 160 8.15 17.63 6.59
N LYS A 161 7.42 18.69 6.96
CA LYS A 161 7.42 19.22 8.33
C LYS A 161 6.92 18.18 9.34
N GLN A 162 5.93 17.38 8.98
CA GLN A 162 5.43 16.31 9.86
C GLN A 162 6.46 15.19 10.04
N SER A 163 7.20 14.84 8.99
CA SER A 163 8.28 13.86 9.09
C SER A 163 9.44 14.33 9.98
N ILE A 164 9.69 15.64 10.05
CA ILE A 164 10.77 16.23 10.85
C ILE A 164 10.34 16.46 12.30
N PHE A 165 9.16 17.06 12.51
CA PHE A 165 8.73 17.58 13.81
C PHE A 165 7.59 16.77 14.45
N GLY A 166 7.13 15.70 13.80
CA GLY A 166 5.96 14.93 14.23
C GLY A 166 4.64 15.55 13.79
N GLN A 167 3.54 14.86 14.07
CA GLN A 167 2.20 15.36 13.82
C GLN A 167 1.75 16.25 15.00
N ALA A 168 1.28 17.46 14.71
CA ALA A 168 0.91 18.49 15.70
C ALA A 168 2.10 19.01 16.52
N SER A 169 2.83 19.99 15.98
CA SER A 169 3.90 20.70 16.68
C SER A 169 3.86 22.20 16.36
N PHE A 170 4.66 23.03 17.03
CA PHE A 170 4.81 24.44 16.64
C PHE A 170 5.34 24.62 15.20
N HIS A 171 5.89 23.56 14.61
CA HIS A 171 6.51 23.56 13.30
C HIS A 171 5.73 22.71 12.27
N SER A 172 4.64 22.04 12.66
CA SER A 172 3.86 21.15 11.80
C SER A 172 2.35 21.23 12.09
N PHE A 173 1.55 20.83 11.13
CA PHE A 173 0.09 20.92 11.14
C PHE A 173 -0.53 19.53 11.35
N THR A 174 -1.84 19.47 11.64
CA THR A 174 -2.53 18.24 12.03
C THR A 174 -3.04 17.38 10.87
N GLU A 175 -3.07 17.88 9.63
CA GLU A 175 -3.64 17.11 8.50
C GLU A 175 -2.85 15.82 8.23
N ILE A 176 -3.47 14.86 7.56
CA ILE A 176 -2.81 13.61 7.16
C ILE A 176 -2.65 13.57 5.65
N GLN A 177 -1.54 13.01 5.16
CA GLN A 177 -1.29 12.77 3.74
C GLN A 177 -0.93 11.30 3.48
N PRO A 178 -1.92 10.38 3.50
CA PRO A 178 -1.65 8.95 3.42
C PRO A 178 -1.08 8.50 2.07
N ASP A 179 -1.25 9.29 1.01
CA ASP A 179 -0.63 9.05 -0.31
C ASP A 179 0.90 8.97 -0.22
N LEU A 180 1.52 9.73 0.70
CA LEU A 180 2.99 9.70 0.87
C LEU A 180 3.50 8.39 1.46
N ALA A 181 2.62 7.56 2.06
CA ALA A 181 2.99 6.22 2.46
C ALA A 181 3.44 5.36 1.27
N VAL A 182 3.02 5.69 0.04
CA VAL A 182 3.45 5.00 -1.19
C VAL A 182 4.97 5.12 -1.40
N SER A 183 5.55 6.30 -1.13
CA SER A 183 7.01 6.50 -1.20
C SER A 183 7.76 5.66 -0.16
N ILE A 184 7.21 5.54 1.05
CA ILE A 184 7.77 4.72 2.12
C ILE A 184 7.68 3.23 1.74
N ILE A 185 6.54 2.79 1.19
CA ILE A 185 6.34 1.42 0.69
C ILE A 185 7.38 1.07 -0.38
N ARG A 186 7.63 1.98 -1.34
CA ARG A 186 8.68 1.78 -2.36
C ARG A 186 10.04 1.52 -1.72
N GLN A 187 10.41 2.38 -0.78
CA GLN A 187 11.70 2.29 -0.08
C GLN A 187 11.80 1.00 0.73
N ILE A 188 10.72 0.59 1.41
CA ILE A 188 10.65 -0.69 2.14
C ILE A 188 10.92 -1.86 1.19
N VAL A 189 10.21 -1.94 0.06
CA VAL A 189 10.40 -3.05 -0.90
C VAL A 189 11.83 -3.05 -1.44
N GLU A 190 12.32 -1.89 -1.89
CA GLU A 190 13.65 -1.78 -2.49
C GLU A 190 14.75 -2.16 -1.49
N LEU A 191 14.75 -1.58 -0.28
CA LEU A 191 15.75 -1.88 0.74
C LEU A 191 15.66 -3.33 1.20
N ARG A 192 14.45 -3.84 1.43
CA ARG A 192 14.29 -5.21 1.93
C ARG A 192 14.76 -6.23 0.90
N VAL A 193 14.45 -6.07 -0.39
CA VAL A 193 14.97 -6.95 -1.45
C VAL A 193 16.49 -6.86 -1.51
N ARG A 194 17.07 -5.65 -1.60
CA ARG A 194 18.53 -5.46 -1.64
C ARG A 194 19.23 -6.14 -0.47
N ARG A 195 18.75 -5.90 0.74
CA ARG A 195 19.35 -6.44 1.96
C ARG A 195 19.12 -7.94 2.13
N ALA A 196 17.97 -8.46 1.73
CA ALA A 196 17.72 -9.91 1.75
C ALA A 196 18.77 -10.67 0.92
N PHE A 197 19.12 -10.16 -0.25
CA PHE A 197 20.14 -10.77 -1.11
C PHE A 197 21.56 -10.21 -0.89
N GLY A 198 21.74 -9.32 0.10
CA GLY A 198 23.04 -8.73 0.41
C GLY A 198 23.65 -7.88 -0.70
N VAL A 199 22.85 -7.32 -1.62
CA VAL A 199 23.31 -6.53 -2.78
C VAL A 199 22.80 -5.10 -2.70
N LEU A 200 23.71 -4.13 -2.47
CA LEU A 200 23.32 -2.72 -2.34
C LEU A 200 23.42 -1.93 -3.65
N GLY A 201 24.50 -2.14 -4.41
CA GLY A 201 24.83 -1.34 -5.58
C GLY A 201 26.18 -1.76 -6.15
N TRP A 202 26.75 -0.90 -6.99
CA TRP A 202 28.10 -1.08 -7.50
C TRP A 202 29.03 -0.01 -6.96
N TYR A 203 30.28 -0.37 -6.74
CA TYR A 203 31.36 0.53 -6.42
C TYR A 203 32.33 0.55 -7.60
N GLN A 204 32.67 1.76 -8.07
CA GLN A 204 33.65 1.96 -9.13
C GLN A 204 34.97 2.40 -8.50
N PRO A 205 36.00 1.53 -8.42
CA PRO A 205 37.26 1.86 -7.76
C PRO A 205 38.01 3.04 -8.40
N GLN A 206 37.91 3.18 -9.72
CA GLN A 206 38.62 4.19 -10.50
C GLN A 206 38.11 5.61 -10.18
N THR A 207 36.81 5.77 -10.00
CA THR A 207 36.16 7.05 -9.70
C THR A 207 35.80 7.20 -8.22
N GLN A 208 36.02 6.14 -7.41
CA GLN A 208 35.58 6.01 -6.03
C GLN A 208 34.09 6.32 -5.82
N SER A 209 33.25 6.01 -6.82
CA SER A 209 31.83 6.33 -6.79
C SER A 209 30.95 5.10 -6.53
N VAL A 210 29.84 5.32 -5.84
CA VAL A 210 28.76 4.32 -5.72
C VAL A 210 27.75 4.55 -6.83
N GLU A 211 27.57 3.53 -7.66
CA GLU A 211 26.57 3.52 -8.73
C GLU A 211 25.34 2.71 -8.29
N PRO A 212 24.12 3.23 -8.52
CA PRO A 212 22.91 2.51 -8.13
C PRO A 212 22.70 1.29 -9.04
N LEU A 213 22.62 0.10 -8.44
CA LEU A 213 22.09 -1.10 -9.13
C LEU A 213 20.59 -0.90 -9.37
N PRO A 214 20.10 -0.85 -10.62
CA PRO A 214 18.66 -0.83 -10.88
C PRO A 214 18.01 -2.06 -10.25
N ILE A 215 17.00 -1.84 -9.40
CA ILE A 215 16.31 -2.94 -8.73
C ILE A 215 15.65 -3.90 -9.72
N SER A 216 15.30 -3.44 -10.94
CA SER A 216 14.80 -4.27 -12.01
C SER A 216 15.77 -5.38 -12.39
N LYS A 217 17.08 -5.09 -12.45
CA LYS A 217 18.12 -6.10 -12.70
C LYS A 217 18.16 -7.13 -11.56
N LEU A 218 18.10 -6.68 -10.31
CA LEU A 218 18.05 -7.60 -9.17
C LEU A 218 16.80 -8.49 -9.22
N PHE A 219 15.62 -7.93 -9.54
CA PHE A 219 14.41 -8.72 -9.74
C PHE A 219 14.52 -9.74 -10.87
N GLU A 220 15.14 -9.38 -12.00
CA GLU A 220 15.39 -10.28 -13.12
C GLU A 220 16.29 -11.45 -12.71
N GLU A 221 17.34 -11.20 -11.93
CA GLU A 221 18.22 -12.26 -11.43
C GLU A 221 17.54 -13.16 -10.40
N ILE A 222 16.79 -12.59 -9.45
CA ILE A 222 16.00 -13.37 -8.48
C ILE A 222 15.00 -14.27 -9.22
N LYS A 223 14.35 -13.74 -10.27
CA LYS A 223 13.34 -14.48 -11.03
C LYS A 223 13.89 -15.75 -11.69
N LYS A 224 15.16 -15.78 -12.09
CA LYS A 224 15.80 -16.97 -12.67
C LYS A 224 15.89 -18.14 -11.68
N HIS A 225 15.83 -17.84 -10.39
CA HIS A 225 15.95 -18.79 -9.29
C HIS A 225 14.69 -18.84 -8.41
N GLU A 226 13.55 -18.31 -8.88
CA GLU A 226 12.34 -18.14 -8.06
C GLU A 226 11.85 -19.45 -7.43
N SER A 227 12.01 -20.58 -8.13
CA SER A 227 11.63 -21.91 -7.61
C SER A 227 12.44 -22.35 -6.39
N ASP A 228 13.63 -21.78 -6.20
CA ASP A 228 14.59 -22.18 -5.16
C ASP A 228 14.62 -21.16 -3.99
N ILE A 229 13.71 -20.18 -3.99
CA ILE A 229 13.62 -19.12 -3.00
C ILE A 229 12.22 -19.17 -2.37
N ASP A 230 12.16 -19.35 -1.04
CA ASP A 230 10.90 -19.19 -0.30
C ASP A 230 10.74 -17.71 0.08
N LEU A 231 9.86 -17.04 -0.67
CA LEU A 231 9.43 -15.66 -0.42
C LEU A 231 8.08 -15.67 0.27
N SER A 232 7.96 -14.96 1.40
CA SER A 232 6.67 -14.76 2.08
C SER A 232 5.68 -13.94 1.23
N VAL A 233 6.17 -13.21 0.23
CA VAL A 233 5.38 -12.48 -0.76
C VAL A 233 5.87 -12.87 -2.15
N PRO A 234 5.01 -13.35 -3.07
CA PRO A 234 5.43 -13.72 -4.42
C PRO A 234 6.19 -12.59 -5.12
N LEU A 235 7.25 -12.95 -5.85
CA LEU A 235 8.12 -12.00 -6.53
C LEU A 235 7.34 -11.07 -7.46
N GLU A 236 6.39 -11.63 -8.21
CA GLU A 236 5.51 -10.87 -9.10
C GLU A 236 4.71 -9.77 -8.39
N CYS A 237 4.33 -10.00 -7.13
CA CYS A 237 3.62 -9.02 -6.32
C CYS A 237 4.57 -7.94 -5.80
N LEU A 238 5.79 -8.30 -5.39
CA LEU A 238 6.83 -7.33 -5.02
C LEU A 238 7.17 -6.41 -6.19
N MET A 239 7.38 -6.98 -7.39
CA MET A 239 7.62 -6.22 -8.62
C MET A 239 6.46 -5.28 -8.96
N ARG A 240 5.22 -5.73 -8.78
CA ARG A 240 4.02 -4.91 -9.03
C ARG A 240 3.87 -3.78 -8.02
N ILE A 241 4.09 -4.03 -6.73
CA ILE A 241 4.09 -3.00 -5.68
C ILE A 241 5.18 -1.97 -5.97
N TYR A 242 6.39 -2.42 -6.33
CA TYR A 242 7.47 -1.52 -6.74
C TYR A 242 7.06 -0.67 -7.95
N GLY A 243 6.54 -1.29 -9.02
CA GLY A 243 6.07 -0.58 -10.22
C GLY A 243 4.98 0.46 -9.92
N TRP A 244 3.96 0.10 -9.14
CA TRP A 244 2.89 1.00 -8.69
C TRP A 244 3.44 2.20 -7.93
N SER A 245 4.29 1.94 -6.93
CA SER A 245 4.87 3.00 -6.12
C SER A 245 5.83 3.89 -6.91
N ASN A 246 6.45 3.36 -7.97
CA ASN A 246 7.31 4.11 -8.88
C ASN A 246 6.49 5.07 -9.76
N ILE A 247 5.27 4.70 -10.18
CA ILE A 247 4.35 5.63 -10.87
C ILE A 247 4.12 6.85 -9.98
N PHE A 248 3.66 6.64 -8.74
CA PHE A 248 3.42 7.73 -7.79
C PHE A 248 4.64 8.63 -7.60
N LEU A 249 5.84 8.04 -7.42
CA LEU A 249 7.06 8.80 -7.19
C LEU A 249 7.42 9.74 -8.37
N HIS A 250 7.15 9.31 -9.60
CA HIS A 250 7.51 10.09 -10.80
C HIS A 250 6.40 11.01 -11.31
N THR A 251 5.13 10.69 -11.05
CA THR A 251 3.99 11.45 -11.59
C THR A 251 3.24 12.26 -10.53
N GLY A 252 3.39 11.89 -9.26
CA GLY A 252 2.56 12.41 -8.18
C GLY A 252 1.09 12.01 -8.28
N ILE A 253 0.72 11.02 -9.11
CA ILE A 253 -0.67 10.58 -9.25
C ILE A 253 -1.10 9.79 -8.02
N LYS A 254 -2.02 10.36 -7.25
CA LYS A 254 -2.68 9.79 -6.09
C LYS A 254 -3.61 8.67 -6.47
N ASP A 255 -3.71 7.70 -5.57
CA ASP A 255 -4.56 6.53 -5.74
C ASP A 255 -5.64 6.48 -4.67
N TYR A 256 -6.43 5.41 -4.60
CA TYR A 256 -7.38 5.24 -3.50
C TYR A 256 -6.67 4.94 -2.18
N ILE A 257 -7.13 5.59 -1.11
CA ILE A 257 -6.45 5.61 0.18
C ILE A 257 -6.36 4.25 0.88
N TRP A 258 -7.20 3.28 0.51
CA TRP A 258 -7.08 1.91 1.03
C TRP A 258 -5.88 1.16 0.45
N LYS A 259 -5.39 1.51 -0.74
CA LYS A 259 -4.28 0.79 -1.39
C LYS A 259 -3.01 0.76 -0.54
N PRO A 260 -2.48 1.88 -0.01
CA PRO A 260 -1.32 1.82 0.89
C PRO A 260 -1.59 1.04 2.17
N ILE A 261 -2.83 1.02 2.68
CA ILE A 261 -3.19 0.23 3.88
C ILE A 261 -3.13 -1.27 3.58
N VAL A 262 -3.71 -1.70 2.45
CA VAL A 262 -3.66 -3.08 1.99
C VAL A 262 -2.21 -3.52 1.76
N VAL A 263 -1.41 -2.71 1.07
CA VAL A 263 -0.01 -3.04 0.79
C VAL A 263 0.82 -3.11 2.07
N LYS A 264 0.62 -2.20 3.03
CA LYS A 264 1.27 -2.26 4.34
C LYS A 264 1.02 -3.59 5.04
N GLN A 265 -0.24 -4.05 5.05
CA GLN A 265 -0.61 -5.31 5.69
C GLN A 265 -0.05 -6.51 4.92
N TYR A 266 -0.10 -6.47 3.59
CA TYR A 266 0.40 -7.53 2.72
C TYR A 266 1.93 -7.74 2.83
N LEU A 267 2.69 -6.65 3.02
CA LEU A 267 4.15 -6.70 3.18
C LEU A 267 4.59 -7.08 4.61
N LYS A 268 3.68 -7.34 5.55
CA LYS A 268 4.00 -7.53 6.96
C LYS A 268 5.02 -8.64 7.20
N GLU A 269 4.78 -9.86 6.70
CA GLU A 269 5.71 -10.98 6.90
C GLU A 269 7.04 -10.78 6.16
N PHE A 270 6.99 -10.11 5.00
CA PHE A 270 8.20 -9.80 4.23
C PHE A 270 9.14 -8.87 4.99
N CYS A 271 8.58 -7.92 5.74
CA CYS A 271 9.32 -6.90 6.48
C CYS A 271 9.61 -7.29 7.94
N LEU A 272 8.71 -8.01 8.59
CA LEU A 272 8.73 -8.30 10.03
C LEU A 272 8.81 -9.79 10.35
N GLY A 273 9.10 -10.61 9.34
CA GLY A 273 9.31 -12.05 9.49
C GLY A 273 8.06 -12.82 9.88
N LYS A 274 8.21 -14.16 10.00
CA LYS A 274 7.12 -15.09 10.35
C LYS A 274 7.06 -15.41 11.84
N GLN A 275 8.10 -15.07 12.61
CA GLN A 275 8.30 -15.56 13.97
C GLN A 275 7.78 -14.62 15.08
N GLY A 276 7.14 -13.50 14.72
CA GLY A 276 6.81 -12.42 15.67
C GLY A 276 8.08 -11.75 16.21
N GLN A 277 7.97 -10.64 16.94
CA GLN A 277 9.10 -9.89 17.54
C GLN A 277 9.93 -8.96 16.63
N TYR A 278 9.39 -8.45 15.52
CA TYR A 278 10.11 -7.49 14.64
C TYR A 278 11.47 -8.02 14.14
N ASN A 279 11.57 -9.32 13.86
CA ASN A 279 12.73 -9.90 13.18
C ASN A 279 12.44 -10.08 11.69
N VAL A 280 13.40 -9.89 10.80
CA VAL A 280 13.16 -10.06 9.34
C VAL A 280 13.13 -11.54 8.90
N ASN A 281 13.35 -12.47 9.83
CA ASN A 281 13.58 -13.88 9.57
C ASN A 281 12.32 -14.59 9.04
N GLY A 282 12.51 -15.43 8.03
CA GLY A 282 11.42 -16.17 7.38
C GLY A 282 10.62 -15.36 6.35
N GLY A 283 10.94 -14.08 6.14
CA GLY A 283 10.40 -13.30 5.01
C GLY A 283 11.02 -13.67 3.65
N VAL A 284 12.32 -14.03 3.68
CA VAL A 284 13.07 -14.56 2.53
C VAL A 284 13.96 -15.69 3.04
N VAL A 285 13.88 -16.85 2.40
CA VAL A 285 14.72 -18.01 2.67
C VAL A 285 15.35 -18.47 1.36
N VAL A 286 16.67 -18.64 1.36
CA VAL A 286 17.44 -18.98 0.16
C VAL A 286 18.61 -19.89 0.53
N THR A 287 19.10 -20.69 -0.42
CA THR A 287 20.33 -21.48 -0.22
C THR A 287 21.57 -20.64 -0.50
N LYS A 288 22.71 -21.02 0.11
CA LYS A 288 24.01 -20.37 -0.17
C LYS A 288 24.36 -20.38 -1.67
N SER A 289 24.05 -21.48 -2.37
CA SER A 289 24.37 -21.65 -3.79
C SER A 289 23.58 -20.70 -4.68
N VAL A 290 22.27 -20.56 -4.45
CA VAL A 290 21.42 -19.62 -5.20
C VAL A 290 21.85 -18.18 -4.96
N LEU A 291 22.13 -17.82 -3.71
CA LEU A 291 22.62 -16.48 -3.38
C LEU A 291 23.92 -16.15 -4.12
N ALA A 292 24.89 -17.08 -4.09
CA ALA A 292 26.16 -16.91 -4.80
C ALA A 292 25.97 -16.81 -6.33
N ALA A 293 25.01 -17.56 -6.90
CA ALA A 293 24.70 -17.50 -8.33
C ALA A 293 24.14 -16.12 -8.73
N ILE A 294 23.21 -15.56 -7.95
CA ILE A 294 22.65 -14.22 -8.16
C ILE A 294 23.76 -13.16 -8.12
N VAL A 295 24.60 -13.17 -7.09
CA VAL A 295 25.70 -12.20 -6.93
C VAL A 295 26.67 -12.30 -8.11
N ARG A 296 27.12 -13.51 -8.47
CA ARG A 296 28.05 -13.72 -9.59
C ARG A 296 27.49 -13.21 -10.92
N SER A 297 26.20 -13.46 -11.16
CA SER A 297 25.51 -13.01 -12.36
C SER A 297 25.49 -11.48 -12.47
N LEU A 298 25.22 -10.80 -11.36
CA LEU A 298 25.24 -9.34 -11.28
C LEU A 298 26.65 -8.75 -11.45
N GLU A 299 27.71 -9.45 -11.00
CA GLU A 299 29.11 -9.03 -11.18
C GLU A 299 29.50 -9.09 -12.67
N GLN A 300 29.07 -10.13 -13.37
CA GLN A 300 29.34 -10.32 -14.80
C GLN A 300 28.58 -9.34 -15.69
N ALA A 301 27.43 -8.84 -15.23
CA ALA A 301 26.55 -7.96 -16.01
C ALA A 301 26.92 -6.46 -15.94
N HIS A 302 28.07 -6.09 -15.34
CA HIS A 302 28.40 -4.70 -15.02
C HIS A 302 29.61 -4.11 -15.78
N PRO A 303 29.68 -2.77 -16.02
CA PRO A 303 30.83 -2.08 -16.60
C PRO A 303 32.16 -2.51 -16.01
N ALA A 304 33.16 -2.56 -16.91
CA ALA A 304 34.50 -3.01 -16.61
C ALA A 304 35.08 -2.31 -15.37
N GLY A 305 35.48 -3.11 -14.38
CA GLY A 305 36.16 -2.65 -13.17
C GLY A 305 35.29 -2.40 -11.94
N ALA A 306 33.96 -2.35 -12.09
CA ALA A 306 33.06 -2.14 -10.95
C ALA A 306 32.89 -3.41 -10.11
N GLN A 307 32.75 -3.24 -8.79
CA GLN A 307 32.54 -4.32 -7.82
C GLN A 307 31.14 -4.21 -7.21
N ILE A 308 30.49 -5.34 -6.91
CA ILE A 308 29.25 -5.29 -6.14
C ILE A 308 29.53 -4.91 -4.70
N ILE A 309 28.72 -4.00 -4.17
CA ILE A 309 28.68 -3.70 -2.74
C ILE A 309 27.85 -4.79 -2.06
N ILE A 310 28.56 -5.72 -1.43
CA ILE A 310 27.98 -6.85 -0.71
C ILE A 310 27.88 -6.53 0.79
N ILE A 311 26.77 -6.90 1.40
CA ILE A 311 26.60 -6.92 2.86
C ILE A 311 26.14 -8.31 3.30
N ASN A 312 26.18 -8.56 4.61
CA ASN A 312 25.57 -9.77 5.16
C ASN A 312 24.08 -9.82 4.79
N PRO A 313 23.62 -10.90 4.12
CA PRO A 313 22.24 -11.01 3.69
C PRO A 313 21.30 -11.09 4.90
N GLU A 314 20.19 -10.37 4.84
CA GLU A 314 19.10 -10.45 5.80
C GLU A 314 18.11 -11.59 5.48
N ALA A 315 18.35 -12.38 4.43
CA ALA A 315 17.62 -13.61 4.18
C ALA A 315 18.09 -14.71 5.14
N VAL A 316 17.21 -15.66 5.46
CA VAL A 316 17.64 -16.90 6.12
C VAL A 316 18.37 -17.75 5.09
N VAL A 317 19.69 -17.85 5.24
CA VAL A 317 20.54 -18.59 4.32
C VAL A 317 20.71 -20.03 4.84
N LYS A 318 20.20 -21.00 4.08
CA LYS A 318 20.36 -22.43 4.38
C LYS A 318 21.62 -22.99 3.75
N ASP A 319 22.29 -23.89 4.47
CA ASP A 319 23.21 -24.84 3.87
C ASP A 319 22.41 -25.81 2.98
N ALA A 320 22.95 -26.11 1.80
CA ALA A 320 22.28 -26.90 0.76
C ALA A 320 21.87 -28.28 1.26
#